data_AF-A0A962BCR6-F1
#
_entry.id   AF-A0A962BCR6-F1
#
_cell.length_a   1.000
_cell.length_b   1.000
_cell.length_c   1.000
_cell.angle_alpha   90.00
_cell.angle_beta   90.00
_cell.angle_gamma   90.00
#
_symmetry.space_group_name_H-M   'P 1'
#
loop_
_entity.id
_entity.type
_entity.pdbx_description
1 polymer ?
#
loop_
_entity_poly.entity_id
_entity_poly.type
_entity_poly.pdbx_seq_one_letter_code
_entity_poly.pdbx_strand_id
1 'polypeptide(L)' 'MDDQVKQADGVSRDGYQPLSLMLTGFKGIRSGLGRDTITLDLEALVGDAQLVAIAGSNGRGKTTVMDNLHPLC' A
#
# COMPACT_ATOMS: atom_id res chain seq x y z
N MET A 1 -40.53 -0.24 9.55
CA MET A 1 -39.57 -1.37 9.59
C MET A 1 -38.37 -0.87 8.84
N ASP A 2 -37.63 -0.05 9.58
CA ASP A 2 -36.67 0.90 9.07
C ASP A 2 -35.31 0.23 9.14
N ASP A 3 -34.91 -0.39 8.02
CA ASP A 3 -33.53 -0.83 7.83
C ASP A 3 -32.66 0.39 7.51
N GLN A 4 -32.39 1.18 8.55
CA GLN A 4 -31.25 2.10 8.54
C GLN A 4 -29.98 1.26 8.68
N VAL A 5 -29.42 0.89 7.53
CA VAL A 5 -28.01 0.46 7.43
C VAL A 5 -27.16 1.62 7.94
N LYS A 6 -26.65 1.50 9.16
CA LYS A 6 -25.68 2.43 9.72
C LYS A 6 -24.41 2.39 8.87
N GLN A 7 -24.19 3.42 8.06
CA GLN A 7 -22.84 3.75 7.56
C GLN A 7 -21.94 3.95 8.78
N ALA A 8 -20.93 3.10 8.91
CA ALA A 8 -19.91 3.18 9.94
C ALA A 8 -18.72 4.00 9.40
N ASP A 9 -18.96 5.22 8.91
CA ASP A 9 -17.96 6.03 8.21
C ASP A 9 -17.44 7.18 9.10
N GLY A 10 -16.84 6.82 10.23
CA GLY A 10 -16.44 7.81 11.24
C GLY A 10 -15.11 7.58 11.92
N VAL A 11 -14.14 6.93 11.26
CA VAL A 11 -12.75 7.00 11.73
C VAL A 11 -12.14 8.29 11.16
N SER A 12 -11.99 9.32 11.99
CA SER A 12 -11.16 10.48 11.64
C SER A 12 -9.78 9.98 11.25
N ARG A 13 -9.43 10.13 9.97
CA ARG A 13 -8.13 9.77 9.41
C ARG A 13 -7.14 10.90 9.68
N ASP A 14 -6.84 11.15 10.94
CA ASP A 14 -5.84 12.14 11.35
C ASP A 14 -4.44 11.51 11.25
N GLY A 15 -3.80 11.63 10.08
CA GLY A 15 -2.45 11.11 9.87
C GLY A 15 -2.07 10.95 8.39
N TYR A 16 -0.83 10.51 8.15
CA TYR A 16 -0.38 10.17 6.79
C TYR A 16 -1.11 8.92 6.29
N GLN A 17 -1.77 9.05 5.15
CA GLN A 17 -2.39 7.94 4.45
C GLN A 17 -1.85 7.85 3.01
N PRO A 18 -1.00 6.85 2.69
CA PRO A 18 -0.52 6.67 1.33
C PRO A 18 -1.64 6.11 0.45
N LEU A 19 -2.00 6.83 -0.61
CA LEU A 19 -3.01 6.40 -1.60
C LEU A 19 -2.39 5.59 -2.75
N SER A 20 -1.19 5.97 -3.16
CA SER A 20 -0.47 5.31 -4.24
C SER A 20 1.02 5.34 -4.00
N LEU A 21 1.72 4.31 -4.48
CA LEU A 21 3.17 4.26 -4.50
C LEU A 21 3.65 3.84 -5.90
N MET A 22 4.47 4.68 -6.52
CA MET A 22 5.17 4.35 -7.77
C MET A 22 6.68 4.23 -7.50
N LEU A 23 7.26 3.10 -7.87
CA LEU A 23 8.68 2.82 -7.73
C LEU A 23 9.29 2.54 -9.10
N THR A 24 10.25 3.37 -9.52
CA THR A 24 10.95 3.24 -10.80
C THR A 24 12.46 3.15 -10.56
N GLY A 25 13.14 2.24 -11.26
CA GLY A 25 14.60 2.11 -11.23
C GLY A 25 15.17 1.41 -9.98
N PHE A 26 14.32 0.91 -9.08
CA PHE A 26 14.77 0.21 -7.87
C PHE A 26 15.31 -1.18 -8.18
N LYS A 27 16.54 -1.47 -7.72
CA LYS A 27 17.19 -2.77 -7.91
C LYS A 27 16.33 -3.93 -7.40
N GLY A 28 15.72 -3.80 -6.22
CA GLY A 28 14.89 -4.85 -5.61
C GLY A 28 13.64 -5.18 -6.42
N ILE A 29 13.05 -4.20 -7.09
CA ILE A 29 11.92 -4.40 -8.01
C ILE A 29 12.40 -5.04 -9.31
N ARG A 30 13.50 -4.56 -9.88
CA ARG A 30 14.04 -5.09 -11.13
C ARG A 30 14.51 -6.53 -11.00
N SER A 31 15.37 -6.84 -10.02
CA SER A 31 15.86 -8.21 -9.81
C SER A 31 14.79 -9.13 -9.22
N GLY A 32 13.87 -8.57 -8.43
CA GLY A 32 12.84 -9.33 -7.73
C GLY A 32 11.63 -9.64 -8.60
N LEU A 33 11.16 -8.70 -9.40
CA LEU A 33 9.91 -8.84 -10.16
C LEU A 33 10.12 -8.81 -11.67
N GLY A 34 11.34 -8.54 -12.15
CA GLY A 34 11.62 -8.40 -13.58
C GLY A 34 10.98 -7.16 -14.19
N ARG A 35 10.62 -6.17 -13.37
CA ARG A 35 9.94 -4.93 -13.77
C ARG A 35 10.80 -3.73 -13.43
N ASP A 36 10.88 -2.76 -14.33
CA ASP A 36 11.61 -1.51 -14.07
C ASP A 36 10.78 -0.53 -13.22
N THR A 37 9.47 -0.56 -13.40
CA THR A 37 8.48 0.21 -12.64
C THR A 37 7.40 -0.69 -12.07
N ILE A 38 6.96 -0.38 -10.84
CA ILE A 38 5.70 -0.86 -10.29
C ILE A 38 4.88 0.31 -9.76
N THR A 39 3.56 0.17 -9.84
CA THR A 39 2.60 1.07 -9.21
C THR A 39 1.70 0.23 -8.31
N LEU A 40 1.56 0.66 -7.07
CA LEU A 40 0.62 0.11 -6.09
C LEU A 40 -0.47 1.15 -5.87
N ASP A 41 -1.70 0.81 -6.24
CA ASP A 41 -2.90 1.54 -5.88
C ASP A 41 -3.36 1.04 -4.51
N LEU A 42 -2.97 1.75 -3.46
CA LEU A 42 -3.18 1.30 -2.08
C LEU A 42 -4.65 1.47 -1.67
N GLU A 43 -5.35 2.44 -2.23
CA GLU A 43 -6.79 2.60 -2.01
C GLU A 43 -7.53 1.35 -2.50
N ALA A 44 -7.26 0.92 -3.73
CA ALA A 44 -7.88 -0.29 -4.29
C ALA A 44 -7.37 -1.59 -3.64
N LEU A 45 -6.09 -1.67 -3.27
CA LEU A 45 -5.49 -2.89 -2.73
C LEU A 45 -5.83 -3.13 -1.25
N VAL A 46 -6.07 -2.07 -0.48
CA VAL A 46 -6.15 -2.13 0.99
C VAL A 46 -7.56 -1.82 1.51
N GLY A 47 -8.31 -0.95 0.82
CA GLY A 47 -9.62 -0.49 1.29
C GLY A 47 -9.55 0.02 2.73
N ASP A 48 -10.39 -0.52 3.61
CA ASP A 48 -10.46 -0.15 5.02
C ASP A 48 -9.63 -1.06 5.95
N ALA A 49 -8.77 -1.93 5.40
CA ALA A 49 -7.97 -2.82 6.21
C ALA A 49 -7.00 -2.05 7.12
N GLN A 50 -7.02 -2.39 8.41
CA GLN A 50 -6.17 -1.77 9.42
C GLN A 50 -4.76 -2.38 9.47
N LEU A 51 -4.59 -3.59 8.93
CA LEU A 51 -3.32 -4.30 8.89
C LEU A 51 -3.18 -5.03 7.55
N VAL A 52 -2.05 -4.81 6.89
CA VAL A 52 -1.71 -5.41 5.61
C VAL A 52 -0.38 -6.14 5.73
N ALA A 53 -0.30 -7.31 5.10
CA ALA A 53 0.93 -8.07 4.99
C ALA A 53 1.49 -8.01 3.56
N ILE A 54 2.78 -7.70 3.43
CA ILE A 54 3.52 -7.87 2.18
C ILE A 54 4.22 -9.22 2.21
N ALA A 55 3.72 -10.17 1.43
CA ALA A 55 4.25 -11.53 1.36
C ALA A 55 5.09 -11.78 0.10
N GLY A 56 5.95 -12.81 0.15
CA GLY A 56 6.75 -13.26 -1.00
C GLY A 56 8.15 -13.73 -0.60
N SER A 57 8.85 -14.40 -1.53
CA SER A 57 10.21 -14.89 -1.29
C SER A 57 11.24 -13.77 -1.09
N ASN A 58 12.42 -14.12 -0.60
CA ASN A 58 13.51 -13.16 -0.40
C ASN A 58 13.94 -12.54 -1.73
N GLY A 59 14.30 -11.25 -1.70
CA GLY A 59 14.70 -10.50 -2.90
C GLY A 59 13.55 -10.02 -3.80
N ARG A 60 12.28 -10.20 -3.41
CA ARG A 60 11.11 -9.77 -4.22
C ARG A 60 10.70 -8.29 -4.05
N GLY A 61 11.55 -7.47 -3.44
CA GLY A 61 11.27 -6.03 -3.29
C GLY A 61 10.39 -5.63 -2.10
N LYS A 62 10.12 -6.55 -1.15
CA LYS A 62 9.27 -6.26 0.03
C LYS A 62 9.80 -5.08 0.85
N THR A 63 11.07 -5.13 1.24
CA THR A 63 11.73 -4.03 1.96
C THR A 63 11.73 -2.76 1.13
N THR A 64 11.92 -2.85 -0.18
CA THR A 64 11.83 -1.69 -1.08
C THR A 64 10.47 -1.01 -1.04
N VAL A 65 9.37 -1.78 -1.00
CA VAL A 65 8.03 -1.20 -0.84
C VAL A 65 7.88 -0.56 0.54
N MET A 66 8.25 -1.26 1.61
CA MET A 66 8.14 -0.75 2.98
C MET A 66 8.95 0.53 3.22
N ASP A 67 10.19 0.57 2.73
CA ASP A 67 11.10 1.72 2.88
C ASP A 67 10.63 2.95 2.09
N ASN A 68 9.63 2.83 1.21
CA ASN A 68 9.09 3.96 0.45
C ASN A 68 7.63 4.27 0.82
N LEU A 69 7.04 3.56 1.79
CA LEU A 69 5.70 3.80 2.33
C LEU A 69 5.72 4.81 3.49
N HIS A 70 6.57 5.83 3.39
CA HIS A 70 6.61 6.93 4.34
C HIS A 70 6.78 8.26 3.60
N PRO A 71 6.35 9.39 4.18
CA PRO A 71 6.63 10.71 3.62
C PRO A 71 8.14 10.95 3.51
N LEU A 72 8.59 11.59 2.44
CA LEU A 72 9.97 12.07 2.31
C LEU A 72 10.22 13.16 3.37
N CYS A 73 11.23 12.97 4.22
CA CYS A 73 11.71 13.97 5.18
C CYS A 73 12.90 14.74 4.61
#